data_AF-A0A223LMR6-F1
#
_entry.id   AF-A0A223LMR6-F1
#
_cell.length_a   1.000
_cell.length_b   1.000
_cell.length_c   1.000
_cell.angle_alpha   90.00
_cell.angle_beta   90.00
_cell.angle_gamma   90.00
#
_symmetry.space_group_name_H-M   'P 1'
#
loop_
_entity.id
_entity.type
_entity.pdbx_description
1 polymer ?
#
loop_
_entity_poly.entity_id
_entity_poly.type
_entity_poly.pdbx_seq_one_letter_code
_entity_poly.pdbx_strand_id
1 'polypeptide(L)'
;MTSYRNILEFFFQIHDPTTLNRQGNDRGLSYRSGIYYVDEEQKRVAEDTIADVDASGLWDGKVVTEVQPVGEFWEAEPDHQDYLEKHPGGYTCHFVRPGWVLPKRQKVDDVQPAAGTAAE
;
A
#
# COMPACT_ATOMS: atom_id res chain seq x y z
N MET A 1 -13.78 -9.70 7.33
CA MET A 1 -12.74 -10.35 6.50
C MET A 1 -12.31 -9.39 5.40
N THR A 2 -11.05 -9.40 5.00
CA THR A 2 -10.47 -8.49 3.99
C THR A 2 -9.52 -9.25 3.06
N SER A 3 -9.06 -8.62 1.97
CA SER A 3 -8.05 -9.18 1.05
C SER A 3 -6.68 -8.53 1.27
N TYR A 4 -5.60 -9.18 0.80
CA TYR A 4 -4.26 -8.58 0.82
C TYR A 4 -4.20 -7.27 0.03
N ARG A 5 -4.89 -7.21 -1.12
CA ARG A 5 -5.04 -5.99 -1.91
C ARG A 5 -5.64 -4.83 -1.11
N ASN A 6 -6.72 -5.08 -0.36
CA ASN A 6 -7.34 -4.05 0.47
C ASN A 6 -6.41 -3.57 1.60
N ILE A 7 -5.58 -4.47 2.15
CA ILE A 7 -4.56 -4.10 3.14
C ILE A 7 -3.52 -3.16 2.51
N LEU A 8 -3.05 -3.47 1.30
CA LEU A 8 -2.08 -2.63 0.59
C LEU A 8 -2.66 -1.28 0.17
N GLU A 9 -3.91 -1.22 -0.28
CA GLU A 9 -4.59 0.05 -0.58
C GLU A 9 -4.67 0.94 0.66
N PHE A 10 -5.01 0.36 1.82
CA PHE A 10 -5.02 1.10 3.07
C PHE A 10 -3.61 1.51 3.52
N PHE A 11 -2.62 0.64 3.34
CA PHE A 11 -1.21 0.95 3.60
C PHE A 11 -0.77 2.19 2.82
N PHE A 12 -1.00 2.24 1.51
CA PHE A 12 -0.67 3.41 0.69
C PHE A 12 -1.49 4.66 1.03
N GLN A 13 -2.64 4.51 1.68
CA GLN A 13 -3.49 5.63 2.10
C GLN A 13 -3.00 6.35 3.36
N ILE A 14 -2.24 5.68 4.24
CA ILE A 14 -1.92 6.20 5.59
C ILE A 14 -0.49 6.71 5.78
N HIS A 15 0.43 6.40 4.87
CA HIS A 15 1.83 6.82 4.90
C HIS A 15 2.23 7.33 3.52
N ASP A 16 3.16 8.30 3.44
CA ASP A 16 3.70 8.78 2.16
C ASP A 16 4.69 7.75 1.58
N PRO A 17 4.37 7.08 0.45
CA PRO A 17 5.22 6.07 -0.17
C PRO A 17 6.26 6.67 -1.13
N THR A 18 6.34 8.00 -1.24
CA THR A 18 7.19 8.71 -2.21
C THR A 18 8.46 9.27 -1.57
N THR A 19 8.57 9.22 -0.24
CA THR A 19 9.72 9.74 0.51
C THR A 19 10.71 8.64 0.87
N LEU A 20 11.91 8.69 0.27
CA LEU A 20 12.98 7.74 0.55
C LEU A 20 13.49 7.89 1.99
N ASN A 21 13.46 6.79 2.76
CA ASN A 21 14.00 6.70 4.13
C ASN A 21 13.47 7.77 5.09
N ARG A 22 12.19 8.13 4.95
CA ARG A 22 11.52 9.15 5.76
C ARG A 22 10.02 8.92 5.78
N GLN A 23 9.38 9.21 6.92
CA GLN A 23 7.93 9.40 7.00
C GLN A 23 7.63 10.60 7.91
N GLY A 24 6.96 11.62 7.39
CA GLY A 24 6.73 12.87 8.13
C GLY A 24 8.04 13.47 8.71
N ASN A 25 8.09 13.61 10.02
CA ASN A 25 9.27 14.13 10.74
C ASN A 25 10.36 13.07 10.99
N ASP A 26 10.03 11.78 10.81
CA ASP A 26 10.89 10.66 11.16
C ASP A 26 11.83 10.30 10.00
N ARG A 27 13.14 10.27 10.25
CA ARG A 27 14.19 10.14 9.22
C ARG A 27 15.17 9.02 9.51
N GLY A 28 15.54 8.28 8.48
CA GLY A 28 16.48 7.16 8.56
C GLY A 28 15.92 5.88 7.94
N LEU A 29 16.79 4.88 7.76
CA LEU A 29 16.42 3.59 7.16
C LEU A 29 15.28 2.89 7.91
N SER A 30 15.15 3.13 9.21
CA SER A 30 14.06 2.60 10.06
C SER A 30 12.67 3.06 9.62
N TYR A 31 12.56 4.13 8.84
CA TYR A 31 11.28 4.73 8.43
C TYR A 31 11.04 4.63 6.92
N ARG A 32 11.75 3.72 6.23
CA ARG A 32 11.51 3.45 4.80
C ARG A 32 10.16 2.76 4.59
N SER A 33 9.51 3.04 3.48
CA SER A 33 8.35 2.28 3.03
C SER A 33 8.81 0.92 2.46
N GLY A 34 8.19 -0.18 2.90
CA GLY A 34 8.53 -1.51 2.42
C GLY A 34 7.38 -2.51 2.54
N ILE A 35 7.32 -3.43 1.59
CA ILE A 35 6.41 -4.57 1.54
C ILE A 35 7.26 -5.85 1.53
N TYR A 36 7.06 -6.68 2.56
CA TYR A 36 7.76 -7.96 2.71
C TYR A 36 6.80 -9.12 2.45
N TYR A 37 6.88 -9.71 1.27
CA TYR A 37 5.91 -10.72 0.80
C TYR A 37 6.26 -12.13 1.30
N VAL A 38 5.23 -12.94 1.59
CA VAL A 38 5.41 -14.34 2.05
C VAL A 38 5.36 -15.37 0.93
N ASP A 39 4.82 -14.99 -0.22
CA ASP A 39 4.68 -15.83 -1.40
C ASP A 39 4.64 -14.98 -2.69
N GLU A 40 4.68 -15.65 -3.85
CA GLU A 40 4.66 -14.99 -5.15
C GLU A 40 3.30 -14.33 -5.47
N GLU A 41 2.20 -14.77 -4.84
CA GLU A 41 0.91 -14.11 -5.03
C GLU A 41 0.93 -12.73 -4.38
N GLN A 42 1.40 -12.61 -3.14
CA GLN A 42 1.57 -11.33 -2.47
C GLN A 42 2.54 -10.41 -3.21
N LYS A 43 3.66 -10.95 -3.71
CA LYS A 43 4.59 -10.18 -4.53
C LYS A 43 3.89 -9.56 -5.73
N ARG A 44 3.15 -10.38 -6.50
CA ARG A 44 2.41 -9.91 -7.68
C ARG A 44 1.37 -8.86 -7.30
N VAL A 45 0.61 -9.07 -6.23
CA VAL A 45 -0.39 -8.09 -5.78
C VAL A 45 0.29 -6.78 -5.32
N ALA A 46 1.45 -6.85 -4.69
CA ALA A 46 2.21 -5.67 -4.28
C ALA A 46 2.69 -4.86 -5.49
N GLU A 47 3.34 -5.52 -6.45
CA GLU A 47 3.80 -4.91 -7.70
C GLU A 47 2.64 -4.31 -8.50
N ASP A 48 1.53 -5.05 -8.66
CA ASP A 48 0.30 -4.57 -9.32
C ASP A 48 -0.30 -3.35 -8.61
N THR A 49 -0.24 -3.30 -7.28
CA THR A 49 -0.80 -2.19 -6.51
C THR A 49 0.08 -0.95 -6.62
N ILE A 50 1.41 -1.11 -6.59
CA ILE A 50 2.36 -0.02 -6.85
C ILE A 50 2.14 0.55 -8.25
N ALA A 51 1.98 -0.31 -9.25
CA ALA A 51 1.70 0.11 -10.62
C ALA A 51 0.40 0.93 -10.72
N ASP A 52 -0.67 0.49 -10.04
CA ASP A 52 -1.93 1.26 -9.99
C ASP A 52 -1.76 2.60 -9.26
N VAL A 53 -1.00 2.65 -8.16
CA VAL A 53 -0.69 3.89 -7.41
C VAL A 53 0.04 4.88 -8.30
N ASP A 54 1.13 4.46 -8.94
CA ASP A 54 1.91 5.31 -9.85
C ASP A 54 1.06 5.75 -11.05
N ALA A 55 0.27 4.85 -11.64
CA ALA A 55 -0.58 5.15 -12.80
C ALA A 55 -1.74 6.10 -12.47
N SER A 56 -2.22 6.12 -11.21
CA SER A 56 -3.35 6.96 -10.79
C SER A 56 -3.01 8.45 -10.78
N GLY A 57 -1.74 8.80 -10.54
CA GLY A 57 -1.32 10.19 -10.33
C GLY A 57 -1.91 10.86 -9.08
N LEU A 58 -2.48 10.09 -8.14
CA LEU A 58 -3.11 10.63 -6.92
C LEU A 58 -2.12 10.90 -5.78
N TRP A 59 -0.92 10.32 -5.85
CA TRP A 59 0.17 10.53 -4.90
C TRP A 59 1.16 11.59 -5.40
N ASP A 60 1.84 12.27 -4.48
CA ASP A 60 2.67 13.44 -4.76
C ASP A 60 3.99 13.15 -5.51
N GLY A 61 4.23 11.89 -5.90
CA GLY A 61 5.46 11.46 -6.55
C GLY A 61 5.47 9.97 -6.87
N LYS A 62 6.59 9.52 -7.45
CA LYS A 62 6.82 8.11 -7.75
C LYS A 62 6.97 7.31 -6.46
N VAL A 63 6.35 6.14 -6.40
CA VAL A 63 6.51 5.20 -5.28
C VAL A 63 7.97 4.74 -5.17
N VAL A 64 8.50 4.81 -3.95
CA VAL A 64 9.84 4.31 -3.57
C VAL A 64 9.79 3.13 -2.60
N THR A 65 8.59 2.61 -2.34
CA THR A 65 8.35 1.41 -1.52
C THR A 65 9.14 0.22 -2.07
N GLU A 66 9.95 -0.41 -1.22
CA GLU A 66 10.64 -1.65 -1.61
C GLU A 66 9.68 -2.85 -1.58
N VAL A 67 9.90 -3.81 -2.47
CA VAL A 67 9.20 -5.10 -2.49
C VAL A 67 10.25 -6.19 -2.40
N GLN A 68 10.28 -6.92 -1.28
CA GLN A 68 11.31 -7.91 -0.97
C GLN A 68 10.68 -9.16 -0.33
N PRO A 69 11.29 -10.36 -0.46
CA PRO A 69 10.82 -11.52 0.27
C PRO A 69 10.94 -11.28 1.77
N VAL A 70 9.98 -11.79 2.54
CA VAL A 70 10.03 -11.74 4.00
C VAL A 70 11.26 -12.51 4.52
N GLY A 71 12.00 -11.87 5.42
CA GLY A 71 13.10 -12.47 6.16
C GLY A 71 12.72 -12.73 7.62
N GLU A 72 13.70 -12.63 8.52
CA GLU A 72 13.44 -12.67 9.96
C GLU A 72 12.66 -11.43 10.39
N PHE A 73 11.62 -11.64 11.21
CA PHE A 73 10.85 -10.58 11.85
C PHE A 73 11.20 -10.56 13.35
N TRP A 74 11.99 -9.57 13.75
CA TRP A 74 12.39 -9.38 15.14
C TRP A 74 11.32 -8.60 15.89
N GLU A 75 10.61 -9.28 16.79
CA GLU A 75 9.56 -8.65 17.59
C GLU A 75 10.15 -7.50 18.44
N ALA A 76 9.50 -6.33 18.37
CA ALA A 76 9.86 -5.18 19.19
C ALA A 76 9.49 -5.40 20.67
N GLU A 77 10.14 -4.64 21.55
CA GLU A 77 9.92 -4.74 22.99
C GLU A 77 8.44 -4.51 23.40
N PRO A 78 7.97 -5.08 24.51
CA PRO A 78 6.56 -5.02 24.92
C PRO A 78 5.97 -3.61 25.06
N ASP A 79 6.80 -2.60 25.34
CA ASP A 79 6.38 -1.20 25.47
C ASP A 79 5.94 -0.60 24.12
N HIS A 80 6.43 -1.14 22.99
CA HIS A 80 6.08 -0.70 21.65
C HIS A 80 4.79 -1.36 21.12
N GLN A 81 4.43 -2.53 21.65
CA GLN A 81 3.21 -3.25 21.24
C GLN A 81 1.97 -2.48 21.71
N ASP A 82 0.96 -2.33 20.84
CA ASP A 82 -0.29 -1.60 21.14
C ASP A 82 -0.08 -0.18 21.71
N TYR A 83 1.02 0.49 21.34
CA TYR A 83 1.43 1.76 21.95
C TYR A 83 0.32 2.84 21.95
N LEU A 84 -0.37 3.05 20.82
CA LEU A 84 -1.42 4.07 20.73
C LEU A 84 -2.75 3.67 21.41
N GLU A 85 -2.97 2.37 21.66
CA GLU A 85 -4.07 1.91 22.50
C GLU A 85 -3.77 2.18 23.98
N LYS A 86 -2.53 1.95 24.40
CA LYS A 86 -2.04 2.23 25.77
C LYS A 86 -1.91 3.73 26.04
N HIS A 87 -1.53 4.49 25.02
CA HIS A 87 -1.31 5.94 25.07
C HIS A 87 -2.15 6.67 24.03
N PRO A 88 -3.48 6.78 24.21
CA PRO A 88 -4.32 7.57 23.31
C PRO A 88 -3.83 9.02 23.24
N GLY A 89 -3.57 9.53 22.03
CA GLY A 89 -2.96 10.85 21.81
C GLY A 89 -1.42 10.86 21.83
N GLY A 90 -0.79 9.69 21.94
CA GLY A 90 0.65 9.54 21.71
C GLY A 90 1.08 9.93 20.29
N TYR A 91 2.39 10.01 20.07
CA TYR A 91 2.93 10.46 18.80
C TYR A 91 2.53 9.53 17.64
N THR A 92 2.03 10.13 16.56
CA THR A 92 1.87 9.49 15.26
C THR A 92 1.90 10.54 14.15
N CYS A 93 2.48 10.19 13.01
CA CYS A 93 2.43 10.98 11.77
C CYS A 93 1.55 10.31 10.70
N HIS A 94 0.92 9.17 11.01
CA HIS A 94 0.08 8.41 10.09
C HIS A 94 -1.38 8.81 10.22
N PHE A 95 -2.04 9.04 9.08
CA PHE A 95 -3.47 9.36 9.02
C PHE A 95 -4.03 9.03 7.65
N VAL A 96 -5.34 8.74 7.58
CA VAL A 96 -6.04 8.48 6.33
C VAL A 96 -6.04 9.73 5.46
N ARG A 97 -5.49 9.63 4.24
CA ARG A 97 -5.62 10.65 3.20
C ARG A 97 -6.80 10.30 2.29
N PRO A 98 -7.94 11.03 2.35
CA PRO A 98 -9.14 10.64 1.61
C PRO A 98 -8.98 10.67 0.07
N GLY A 99 -8.02 11.44 -0.44
CA GLY A 99 -7.69 11.51 -1.87
C GLY A 99 -6.78 10.39 -2.38
N TRP A 100 -6.16 9.63 -1.48
CA TRP A 100 -5.21 8.56 -1.80
C TRP A 100 -5.94 7.21 -1.84
N VAL A 101 -6.86 7.09 -2.80
CA VAL A 101 -7.74 5.94 -2.95
C VAL A 101 -7.75 5.50 -4.40
N LEU A 102 -7.37 4.24 -4.65
CA LEU A 102 -7.42 3.68 -5.99
C LEU A 102 -8.86 3.48 -6.45
N PRO A 103 -9.15 3.68 -7.75
CA PRO A 103 -10.42 3.25 -8.33
C PRO A 103 -10.60 1.74 -8.16
N LYS A 104 -11.83 1.31 -7.85
CA LYS A 104 -12.15 -0.12 -7.81
C LYS A 104 -12.00 -0.70 -9.22
N ARG A 105 -11.15 -1.72 -9.39
CA ARG A 105 -11.07 -2.50 -10.64
C ARG A 105 -12.46 -3.08 -10.93
N GLN A 106 -13.00 -2.85 -12.12
CA GLN A 106 -14.23 -3.49 -12.55
C GLN A 106 -14.00 -5.00 -12.59
N LYS A 107 -15.00 -5.79 -12.17
CA LYS A 107 -14.93 -7.24 -12.35
C LYS A 107 -15.04 -7.54 -13.85
N VAL A 108 -14.18 -8.43 -14.33
CA VAL A 108 -14.07 -8.80 -15.76
C VAL A 108 -15.41 -9.34 -16.31
N ASP A 109 -16.31 -9.81 -15.45
CA ASP A 109 -17.62 -10.33 -15.82
C ASP A 109 -18.61 -9.26 -16.31
N ASP A 110 -18.34 -7.96 -16.09
CA ASP A 110 -19.20 -6.85 -16.53
C ASP A 110 -18.82 -6.29 -17.92
N VAL A 111 -17.80 -6.85 -18.57
CA VAL A 111 -17.43 -6.46 -19.95
C VAL A 111 -18.28 -7.26 -20.94
N GLN A 112 -19.42 -6.69 -21.36
CA GLN A 112 -20.14 -7.20 -22.53
C GLN A 112 -19.20 -7.21 -23.75
N PRO A 113 -19.12 -8.32 -24.52
CA PRO A 113 -18.32 -8.32 -25.72
C PRO A 113 -18.85 -7.24 -26.67
N ALA A 114 -17.95 -6.37 -27.14
CA ALA A 114 -18.29 -5.36 -28.13
C ALA A 114 -19.00 -6.03 -29.31
N ALA A 115 -20.20 -5.55 -29.63
CA ALA A 115 -20.99 -6.05 -30.75
C ALA A 115 -20.13 -6.02 -32.02
N GLY A 116 -19.83 -7.20 -32.55
CA GLY A 116 -19.08 -7.35 -33.78
C GLY A 116 -19.81 -6.63 -34.92
N THR A 117 -19.09 -5.76 -35.62
CA THR A 117 -19.52 -5.25 -36.92
C THR A 117 -19.38 -6.40 -37.93
N ALA A 118 -20.47 -7.10 -38.19
CA ALA A 118 -20.61 -7.85 -39.43
C ALA A 118 -20.73 -6.81 -40.56
N ALA A 119 -19.77 -6.82 -41.48
CA ALA A 119 -19.91 -6.19 -42.79
C ALA A 119 -19.60 -7.26 -43.83
N GLU A 120 -20.56 -7.38 -44.74
CA GLU A 120 -20.69 -8.28 -45.89
C GLU A 120 -19.63 -8.01 -46.98
#